data_AF-A0AA47MP21-F1
#
_entry.id   AF-A0AA47MP21-F1
#
_cell.length_a   1.000
_cell.length_b   1.000
_cell.length_c   1.000
_cell.angle_alpha   90.00
_cell.angle_beta   90.00
_cell.angle_gamma   90.00
#
_symmetry.space_group_name_H-M   'P 1'
#
loop_
_entity.id
_entity.type
_entity.pdbx_description
1 polymer ?
#
loop_
_entity_poly.entity_id
_entity_poly.type
_entity_poly.pdbx_seq_one_letter_code
_entity_poly.pdbx_strand_id
1 'polypeptide(L)'
;MGPACVSREQQRRCGLSCGCRIENCESCFSKDFCTKCKSGFYLHKGHCFDKCPEGFAPLEETMECGEGCEVGQWSEWGSCRRGNKTCGFKWGLETRTRHIVKKPPKDTIPCPTIAESRRCKMAARHCRRAHPNTSGFILQRC
;
A
#
# COMPACT_ATOMS: atom_id res chain seq x y z
N MET A 1 -33.30 -38.63 21.29
CA MET A 1 -32.13 -38.89 20.42
C MET A 1 -32.43 -38.21 19.10
N GLY A 2 -31.82 -37.04 18.83
CA GLY A 2 -32.17 -36.21 17.67
C GLY A 2 -31.64 -36.81 16.36
N PRO A 3 -32.38 -36.71 15.24
CA PRO A 3 -31.86 -37.14 13.95
C PRO A 3 -30.76 -36.18 13.49
N ALA A 4 -29.66 -36.74 13.00
CA ALA A 4 -28.55 -36.03 12.41
C ALA A 4 -29.04 -35.20 11.21
N CYS A 5 -28.82 -33.88 11.26
CA CYS A 5 -28.89 -33.03 10.08
C CYS A 5 -27.76 -33.41 9.12
N VAL A 6 -27.97 -34.43 8.27
CA VAL A 6 -27.16 -34.61 7.06
C VAL A 6 -27.76 -33.68 6.02
N SER A 7 -27.30 -32.42 6.02
CA SER A 7 -27.74 -31.39 5.09
C SER A 7 -27.39 -31.79 3.65
N ARG A 8 -28.42 -32.11 2.87
CA ARG A 8 -28.40 -32.26 1.40
C ARG A 8 -28.10 -30.94 0.65
N GLU A 9 -27.49 -29.97 1.33
CA GLU A 9 -27.25 -28.59 0.87
C GLU A 9 -25.75 -28.21 0.94
N GLN A 10 -24.83 -29.17 0.83
CA GLN A 10 -23.38 -28.90 0.76
C GLN A 10 -22.67 -29.53 -0.43
N GLN A 11 -23.41 -30.09 -1.39
CA GLN A 11 -22.84 -30.71 -2.61
C GLN A 11 -23.19 -29.93 -3.89
N ARG A 12 -23.25 -28.60 -3.86
CA ARG A 12 -23.45 -27.76 -5.07
C ARG A 12 -22.58 -26.50 -5.11
N ARG A 13 -21.27 -26.70 -5.12
CA ARG A 13 -20.29 -25.96 -5.92
C ARG A 13 -18.94 -26.63 -5.65
N CYS A 14 -18.58 -27.70 -6.32
CA CYS A 14 -18.40 -27.68 -7.76
C CYS A 14 -18.21 -29.14 -8.20
N GLY A 15 -19.15 -29.70 -8.94
CA GLY A 15 -19.10 -31.07 -9.45
C GLY A 15 -18.60 -31.09 -10.89
N LEU A 16 -17.53 -31.85 -11.12
CA LEU A 16 -17.16 -32.50 -12.38
C LEU A 16 -16.47 -31.72 -13.54
N SER A 17 -16.11 -30.44 -13.40
CA SER A 17 -14.96 -29.85 -14.18
C SER A 17 -14.35 -28.58 -13.54
N CYS A 18 -14.45 -28.48 -12.23
CA CYS A 18 -14.07 -27.30 -11.47
C CYS A 18 -12.59 -27.28 -11.11
N GLY A 19 -11.72 -27.20 -12.11
CA GLY A 19 -10.37 -26.70 -11.84
C GLY A 19 -10.48 -25.31 -11.21
N CYS A 20 -9.69 -25.05 -10.17
CA CYS A 20 -9.41 -23.67 -9.79
C CYS A 20 -8.78 -22.99 -11.02
N ARG A 21 -9.31 -21.84 -11.43
CA ARG A 21 -8.73 -21.07 -12.55
C ARG A 21 -7.42 -20.40 -12.14
N ILE A 22 -7.18 -20.33 -10.84
CA ILE A 22 -6.08 -19.59 -10.23
C ILE A 22 -4.82 -20.45 -10.29
N GLU A 23 -3.78 -19.89 -10.89
CA GLU A 23 -2.46 -20.51 -10.94
C GLU A 23 -1.92 -20.78 -9.53
N ASN A 24 -1.26 -21.92 -9.36
CA ASN A 24 -0.65 -22.32 -8.09
C ASN A 24 -1.63 -22.47 -6.91
N CYS A 25 -2.93 -22.63 -7.20
CA CYS A 25 -3.96 -22.90 -6.21
C CYS A 25 -4.14 -24.42 -6.00
N GLU A 26 -4.14 -24.86 -4.74
CA GLU A 26 -4.42 -26.23 -4.32
C GLU A 26 -5.92 -26.43 -4.05
N SER A 27 -6.54 -25.48 -3.34
CA SER A 27 -7.97 -25.48 -3.04
C SER A 27 -8.55 -24.09 -3.23
N CYS A 28 -9.74 -24.00 -3.83
CA CYS A 28 -10.44 -22.74 -4.05
C CYS A 28 -11.90 -22.81 -3.59
N PHE A 29 -12.38 -21.70 -3.02
CA PHE A 29 -13.78 -21.51 -2.65
C PHE A 29 -14.65 -21.20 -3.89
N SER A 30 -14.08 -20.49 -4.86
CA SER A 30 -14.70 -20.15 -6.15
C SER A 30 -13.64 -20.23 -7.25
N LYS A 31 -14.05 -20.18 -8.52
CA LYS A 31 -13.12 -20.21 -9.67
C LYS A 31 -12.03 -19.13 -9.59
N ASP A 32 -12.32 -18.00 -8.94
CA ASP A 32 -11.43 -16.83 -8.79
C ASP A 32 -11.04 -16.55 -7.33
N PHE A 33 -11.34 -17.44 -6.38
CA PHE A 33 -10.95 -17.27 -4.99
C PHE A 33 -10.28 -18.53 -4.41
N CYS A 34 -8.95 -18.47 -4.28
CA CYS A 34 -8.15 -19.53 -3.70
C CYS A 34 -8.22 -19.47 -2.17
N THR A 35 -8.36 -20.62 -1.53
CA THR A 35 -8.30 -20.78 -0.07
C THR A 35 -7.02 -21.45 0.40
N LYS A 36 -6.31 -22.15 -0.50
CA LYS A 36 -5.03 -22.79 -0.19
C LYS A 36 -4.12 -22.79 -1.40
N CYS A 37 -2.92 -22.24 -1.27
CA CYS A 37 -1.90 -22.24 -2.32
C CYS A 37 -1.02 -23.50 -2.24
N LYS A 38 -0.41 -23.87 -3.37
CA LYS A 38 0.62 -24.89 -3.42
C LYS A 38 1.83 -24.48 -2.58
N SER A 39 2.59 -25.45 -2.08
CA SER A 39 3.82 -25.22 -1.32
C SER A 39 4.80 -24.31 -2.08
N GLY A 40 5.30 -23.27 -1.42
CA GLY A 40 6.20 -22.27 -2.02
C GLY A 40 5.49 -21.06 -2.65
N PHE A 41 4.16 -20.97 -2.53
CA PHE A 41 3.38 -19.80 -2.94
C PHE A 41 2.63 -19.22 -1.74
N TYR A 42 2.49 -17.89 -1.76
CA TYR A 42 1.86 -17.12 -0.70
C TYR A 42 0.47 -16.64 -1.14
N LEU A 43 -0.54 -16.89 -0.31
CA LEU A 43 -1.91 -16.46 -0.57
C LEU A 43 -2.07 -14.95 -0.29
N HIS A 44 -2.59 -14.21 -1.26
CA HIS A 44 -2.96 -12.80 -1.11
C HIS A 44 -4.28 -12.52 -1.82
N LYS A 45 -5.31 -12.09 -1.06
CA LYS A 45 -6.64 -11.72 -1.59
C LYS A 45 -7.26 -12.77 -2.53
N GLY A 46 -7.07 -14.06 -2.23
CA GLY A 46 -7.60 -15.16 -3.04
C GLY A 46 -6.75 -15.57 -4.25
N HIS A 47 -5.55 -15.00 -4.41
CA HIS A 47 -4.58 -15.39 -5.45
C HIS A 47 -3.26 -15.87 -4.83
N CYS A 48 -2.54 -16.73 -5.52
CA CYS A 48 -1.26 -17.29 -5.08
C CYS A 48 -0.11 -16.62 -5.82
N PHE A 49 0.90 -16.15 -5.10
CA PHE A 49 2.08 -15.47 -5.65
C PHE A 49 3.36 -16.14 -5.18
N ASP A 50 4.39 -16.18 -6.02
CA ASP A 50 5.74 -16.62 -5.64
C ASP A 50 6.40 -15.62 -4.68
N LYS A 51 6.12 -14.33 -4.87
CA LYS A 51 6.55 -13.22 -4.01
C LYS A 51 5.38 -12.30 -3.72
N CYS A 52 5.32 -11.82 -2.48
CA CYS A 52 4.23 -10.93 -2.06
C CYS A 52 4.29 -9.57 -2.78
N PRO A 53 3.11 -9.00 -3.11
CA PRO A 53 3.01 -7.68 -3.73
C PRO A 53 3.49 -6.56 -2.79
N GLU A 54 3.71 -5.36 -3.35
CA GLU A 54 4.29 -4.22 -2.63
C GLU A 54 3.55 -3.89 -1.33
N GLY A 55 4.29 -3.82 -0.22
CA GLY A 55 3.76 -3.58 1.12
C GLY A 55 3.33 -4.83 1.89
N PHE A 56 3.39 -6.01 1.28
CA PHE A 56 3.14 -7.29 1.93
C PHE A 56 4.41 -8.13 1.98
N ALA A 57 4.52 -8.98 3.01
CA ALA A 57 5.64 -9.87 3.23
C ALA A 57 5.14 -11.33 3.32
N PRO A 58 5.96 -12.29 2.85
CA PRO A 58 5.65 -13.69 3.01
C PRO A 58 5.69 -14.08 4.50
N LEU A 59 4.56 -14.56 5.01
CA LEU A 59 4.47 -15.17 6.34
C LEU A 59 4.70 -16.68 6.21
N GLU A 60 5.87 -17.13 6.66
CA GLU A 60 6.24 -18.56 6.59
C GLU A 60 5.34 -19.44 7.47
N GLU A 61 4.79 -18.87 8.56
CA GLU A 61 3.93 -19.60 9.50
C GLU A 61 2.58 -19.97 8.88
N THR A 62 2.02 -19.10 8.06
CA THR A 62 0.68 -19.30 7.47
C THR A 62 0.70 -19.52 5.95
N MET A 63 1.85 -19.34 5.28
CA MET A 63 1.98 -19.35 3.82
C MET A 63 1.07 -18.30 3.15
N GLU A 64 0.98 -17.13 3.76
CA GLU A 64 0.15 -16.00 3.30
C GLU A 64 0.97 -14.72 3.19
N CYS A 65 0.53 -13.80 2.34
CA CYS A 65 1.10 -12.46 2.27
C CYS A 65 0.47 -11.58 3.35
N GLY A 66 1.15 -11.49 4.48
CA GLY A 66 0.77 -10.63 5.61
C GLY A 66 1.42 -9.26 5.53
N GLU A 67 0.88 -8.30 6.28
CA GLU A 67 1.55 -7.02 6.49
C GLU A 67 2.76 -7.27 7.40
N GLY A 68 3.97 -7.26 6.81
CA GLY A 68 5.20 -7.48 7.56
C GLY A 68 5.53 -6.36 8.54
N CYS A 69 4.95 -5.17 8.36
CA CYS A 69 5.06 -4.06 9.29
C CYS A 69 3.68 -3.50 9.58
N GLU A 70 3.37 -3.38 10.87
CA GLU A 70 2.18 -2.65 11.30
C GLU A 70 2.50 -1.15 11.20
N VAL A 71 1.74 -0.46 10.35
CA VAL A 71 1.89 0.98 10.14
C VAL A 71 0.75 1.73 10.82
N GLY A 72 1.10 2.87 11.42
CA GLY A 72 0.15 3.71 12.11
C GLY A 72 -0.77 4.46 11.16
N GLN A 73 -1.68 5.23 11.74
CA GLN A 73 -2.55 6.12 10.97
C GLN A 73 -1.72 7.15 10.19
N TRP A 74 -2.22 7.48 9.00
CA TRP A 74 -1.68 8.58 8.21
C TRP A 74 -1.84 9.91 8.95
N SER A 75 -0.84 10.77 8.85
CA SER A 75 -0.99 12.17 9.22
C SER A 75 -2.02 12.86 8.34
N GLU A 76 -2.49 14.01 8.81
CA GLU A 76 -3.16 14.97 7.95
C GLU A 76 -2.26 15.35 6.75
N TRP A 77 -2.90 15.69 5.63
CA TRP A 77 -2.19 16.16 4.45
C TRP A 77 -1.48 17.48 4.75
N GLY A 78 -0.18 17.55 4.43
CA GLY A 78 0.57 18.80 4.55
C GLY A 78 0.06 19.88 3.58
N SER A 79 0.50 21.12 3.77
CA SER A 79 0.06 22.22 2.90
C SER A 79 0.44 22.01 1.44
N CYS A 80 -0.52 22.23 0.54
CA CYS A 80 -0.34 22.18 -0.90
C CYS A 80 0.76 23.15 -1.38
N ARG A 81 1.88 22.60 -1.85
CA ARG A 81 3.08 23.36 -2.24
C ARG A 81 3.55 22.97 -3.64
N ARG A 82 4.11 23.90 -4.41
CA ARG A 82 4.82 23.60 -5.65
C ARG A 82 6.32 23.74 -5.41
N GLY A 83 7.04 22.62 -5.40
CA GLY A 83 8.41 22.57 -4.87
C GLY A 83 8.38 22.92 -3.38
N ASN A 84 9.03 24.03 -3.00
CA ASN A 84 9.05 24.55 -1.62
C ASN A 84 8.22 25.83 -1.44
N LYS A 85 7.31 26.14 -2.38
CA LYS A 85 6.54 27.39 -2.37
C LYS A 85 5.06 27.11 -2.17
N THR A 86 4.44 27.84 -1.25
CA THR A 86 2.97 27.86 -1.02
C THR A 86 2.27 28.92 -1.88
N CYS A 87 3.02 29.63 -2.71
CA CYS A 87 2.53 30.57 -3.70
C CYS A 87 2.50 29.91 -5.09
N GLY A 88 1.60 30.33 -5.96
CA GLY A 88 1.41 29.79 -7.30
C GLY A 88 -0.06 29.78 -7.72
N PHE A 89 -0.33 29.20 -8.88
CA PHE A 89 -1.68 29.02 -9.42
C PHE A 89 -1.79 27.63 -10.10
N LYS A 90 -2.98 27.03 -10.10
CA LYS A 90 -3.32 25.69 -10.61
C LYS A 90 -3.06 24.54 -9.62
N TRP A 91 -1.89 23.90 -9.69
CA TRP A 91 -1.62 22.62 -9.02
C TRP A 91 -0.32 22.63 -8.21
N GLY A 92 -0.34 21.96 -7.05
CA GLY A 92 0.80 21.67 -6.21
C GLY A 92 0.82 20.20 -5.80
N LEU A 93 1.70 19.88 -4.87
CA LEU A 93 1.79 18.59 -4.21
C LEU A 93 1.60 18.78 -2.71
N GLU A 94 0.85 17.88 -2.11
CA GLU A 94 0.79 17.71 -0.67
C GLU A 94 1.31 16.33 -0.31
N THR A 95 2.03 16.28 0.81
CA THR A 95 2.67 15.07 1.31
C THR A 95 2.09 14.77 2.68
N ARG A 96 1.78 13.49 2.93
CA ARG A 96 1.46 12.97 4.26
C ARG A 96 2.44 11.87 4.62
N THR A 97 2.63 11.66 5.92
CA THR A 97 3.51 10.62 6.43
C THR A 97 2.81 9.78 7.48
N ARG A 98 3.24 8.54 7.64
CA ARG A 98 2.85 7.66 8.74
C ARG A 98 4.11 7.06 9.36
N HIS A 99 4.01 6.53 10.57
CA HIS A 99 5.13 5.85 11.21
C HIS A 99 4.89 4.33 11.24
N ILE A 100 5.97 3.57 11.31
CA ILE A 100 5.91 2.12 11.56
C ILE A 100 5.66 1.96 13.06
N VAL A 101 4.52 1.38 13.41
CA VAL A 101 4.12 1.11 14.81
C VAL A 101 4.83 -0.14 15.32
N LYS A 102 4.86 -1.19 14.51
CA LYS A 102 5.54 -2.44 14.84
C LYS A 102 6.44 -2.88 13.70
N LYS A 103 7.72 -3.04 14.02
CA LYS A 103 8.69 -3.62 13.10
C LYS A 103 8.58 -5.15 13.12
N PRO A 104 8.79 -5.81 11.98
CA PRO A 104 8.86 -7.26 11.94
C PRO A 104 10.01 -7.77 12.81
N PRO A 105 9.90 -8.98 13.37
CA PRO A 105 10.99 -9.63 14.12
C PRO A 105 12.22 -9.93 13.26
N LYS A 106 12.06 -9.94 11.93
CA LYS A 106 13.13 -10.19 10.97
C LYS A 106 13.49 -8.88 10.25
N ASP A 107 14.74 -8.45 10.42
CA ASP A 107 15.33 -7.28 9.76
C ASP A 107 15.43 -7.41 8.22
N THR A 108 15.03 -8.54 7.65
CA THR A 108 15.00 -8.78 6.19
C THR A 108 13.75 -8.25 5.50
N ILE A 109 12.79 -7.67 6.24
CA ILE A 109 11.50 -7.24 5.71
C ILE A 109 11.46 -5.71 5.60
N PRO A 110 11.49 -5.15 4.36
CA PRO A 110 11.28 -3.72 4.17
C PRO A 110 9.80 -3.38 4.38
N CYS A 111 9.54 -2.33 5.16
CA CYS A 111 8.18 -1.86 5.42
C CYS A 111 7.56 -1.16 4.19
N PRO A 112 6.22 -1.15 4.09
CA PRO A 112 5.52 -0.37 3.07
C PRO A 112 5.90 1.11 3.14
N THR A 113 5.59 1.85 2.07
CA THR A 113 5.82 3.30 2.01
C THR A 113 5.16 4.03 3.18
N ILE A 114 5.98 4.84 3.86
CA ILE A 114 5.60 5.67 5.00
C ILE A 114 5.36 7.13 4.62
N ALA A 115 5.55 7.48 3.35
CA ALA A 115 5.32 8.80 2.80
C ALA A 115 4.52 8.68 1.51
N GLU A 116 3.48 9.49 1.38
CA GLU A 116 2.62 9.54 0.20
C GLU A 116 2.49 10.99 -0.27
N SER A 117 2.51 11.20 -1.58
CA SER A 117 2.34 12.52 -2.19
C SER A 117 1.21 12.51 -3.21
N ARG A 118 0.36 13.54 -3.20
CA ARG A 118 -0.73 13.69 -4.18
C ARG A 118 -0.81 15.10 -4.74
N ARG A 119 -1.42 15.23 -5.92
CA ARG A 119 -1.70 16.53 -6.54
C ARG A 119 -2.85 17.22 -5.82
N CYS A 120 -2.67 18.51 -5.55
CA CYS A 120 -3.64 19.36 -4.86
C CYS A 120 -3.83 20.69 -5.61
N LYS A 121 -5.00 21.30 -5.45
CA LYS A 121 -5.31 22.59 -6.07
C LYS A 121 -4.75 23.72 -5.21
N MET A 122 -3.93 24.59 -5.81
CA MET A 122 -3.32 25.69 -5.07
C MET A 122 -4.27 26.89 -4.96
N ALA A 123 -4.24 27.55 -3.80
CA ALA A 123 -4.77 28.90 -3.69
C ALA A 123 -3.92 29.86 -4.54
N ALA A 124 -4.57 30.62 -5.42
CA ALA A 124 -3.89 31.55 -6.31
C ALA A 124 -3.19 32.65 -5.48
N ARG A 125 -1.86 32.62 -5.44
CA ARG A 125 -1.03 33.64 -4.78
C ARG A 125 0.19 33.95 -5.63
N HIS A 126 0.52 35.23 -5.77
CA HIS A 126 1.72 35.64 -6.50
C HIS A 126 2.98 35.24 -5.72
N CYS A 127 3.94 34.61 -6.39
CA CYS A 127 5.24 34.32 -5.80
C CYS A 127 6.14 35.55 -5.90
N ARG A 128 6.42 36.20 -4.76
CA ARG A 128 7.51 37.17 -4.69
C ARG A 128 8.81 36.43 -4.99
N ARG A 129 9.53 36.85 -6.03
CA ARG A 129 10.89 36.36 -6.30
C ARG A 129 11.74 36.70 -5.08
N ALA A 130 12.26 35.70 -4.38
CA ALA A 130 13.38 35.93 -3.48
C ALA A 130 14.54 36.41 -4.36
N HIS A 131 14.88 37.69 -4.26
CA HIS A 131 16.14 38.17 -4.81
C HIS A 131 17.25 37.35 -4.15
N PRO A 132 18.19 36.78 -4.92
CA PRO A 132 19.43 36.31 -4.32
C PRO A 132 20.07 37.53 -3.65
N ASN A 133 20.41 37.36 -2.38
CA ASN A 133 21.08 38.32 -1.53
C ASN A 133 22.22 39.01 -2.32
N THR A 134 22.04 40.24 -2.78
CA THR A 134 23.14 41.05 -3.32
C THR A 134 24.03 41.45 -2.14
N SER A 135 24.90 40.54 -1.72
CA SER A 135 26.13 40.88 -1.04
C SER A 135 27.03 41.60 -2.05
N GLY A 136 27.15 42.92 -1.94
CA GLY A 136 28.11 43.71 -2.70
C GLY A 136 27.54 44.95 -3.38
N PHE A 137 27.15 45.97 -2.59
CA PHE A 137 27.28 47.35 -3.04
C PHE A 137 28.51 47.92 -2.35
N ILE A 138 29.61 47.91 -3.10
CA ILE A 138 30.81 48.71 -2.84
C ILE A 138 30.35 50.18 -2.75
N LEU A 139 30.72 50.86 -1.66
CA LEU A 139 30.70 52.31 -1.55
C LEU A 139 31.38 52.90 -2.79
N GLN A 140 30.64 53.54 -3.70
CA GLN A 140 31.24 54.52 -4.59
C GLN A 140 31.16 55.88 -3.91
N ARG A 141 32.35 56.41 -3.66
CA ARG A 141 32.63 57.79 -3.25
C ARG A 141 31.93 58.76 -4.20
N CYS A 142 31.31 59.78 -3.62
CA CYS A 142 31.59 61.15 -4.02
C CYS A 142 32.38 61.78 -2.88
#